data_AF-A0A936R4E3-F1
#
_entry.id   AF-A0A936R4E3-F1
#
_cell.length_a   1.000
_cell.length_b   1.000
_cell.length_c   1.000
_cell.angle_alpha   90.00
_cell.angle_beta   90.00
_cell.angle_gamma   90.00
#
_symmetry.space_group_name_H-M   'P 1'
#
loop_
_entity.id
_entity.type
_entity.pdbx_description
1 polymer ?
#
loop_
_entity_poly.entity_id
_entity_poly.type
_entity_poly.pdbx_seq_one_letter_code
_entity_poly.pdbx_strand_id
1 'polypeptide(L)'
;MPHCVGIVTDLNTYLVRRALRSLRAELRYREHLLNAKGAKDLIELEKTGDPDCPPSLIIVVDEFAALVGEVPEFVDGVVDVAQRGRSLGLHLILATQRPAGVIKDNLRANTNLRVALRMADEHDSSDVLGDTMAAHFDPAIPGRAAAKMGPGRITAFQSAFPGARTPAKAAAPPIEVMELDFGVGKRWKMPERQVQGDSVDKDIERVVRSVAHAARLGKVPAPRKPWLDELASSYNLMALAPRMDTELVLGVMDDPDHQRQVTEYFRPDSDGNILYVGAGGSGKSTALRSLAAAATGKSRVAAWSTFTGLDFAGGGLSALEPLPTVGSIIPGDDEERVARLLRALSGLVEERSTAYSALRASTLTEYRVLANRPDEPRCCCSSTGSVPSGSTTRIPATGAALWHVPAAPGRGPRRGCARRDDGRPPSVIPTSVGSAFQRKVVLRMTDEDGYMAMGVPRDVLTPVSPPGRSMQVDRPNELQLAILGEDSNAAAQAREIERFAQAAAARPGPRPEPIRSLPAVIPAATLPERIGSLPVLGVADIDLQPIGFDPTGRSSWPGRQRPAGPRQYGGWRSPSTGGPVTVTWSTSARGAPR
;
A
#
# COMPACT_ATOMS: atom_id res chain seq x y z
N MET A 1 -29.62 0.96 7.77
CA MET A 1 -30.66 1.82 7.13
C MET A 1 -30.33 1.99 5.66
N PRO A 2 -31.29 1.89 4.73
CA PRO A 2 -31.03 2.01 3.28
C PRO A 2 -30.59 3.43 2.86
N HIS A 3 -30.93 4.45 3.65
CA HIS A 3 -30.55 5.85 3.41
C HIS A 3 -29.11 6.18 3.83
N CYS A 4 -28.48 5.36 4.68
CA CYS A 4 -27.13 5.64 5.16
C CYS A 4 -26.11 5.17 4.13
N VAL A 5 -25.37 6.11 3.53
CA VAL A 5 -24.36 5.85 2.51
C VAL A 5 -22.95 5.67 3.07
N GLY A 6 -22.71 6.10 4.31
CA GLY A 6 -21.43 5.98 5.00
C GLY A 6 -21.52 6.44 6.45
N ILE A 7 -20.65 5.88 7.29
CA ILE A 7 -20.42 6.31 8.67
C ILE A 7 -18.90 6.35 8.86
N VAL A 8 -18.40 7.42 9.49
CA VAL A 8 -16.99 7.53 9.84
C VAL A 8 -16.92 7.80 11.33
N THR A 9 -16.27 6.90 12.04
CA THR A 9 -16.01 6.98 13.49
C THR A 9 -14.50 7.14 13.69
N ASP A 10 -14.08 7.65 14.85
CA ASP A 10 -12.66 7.81 15.21
C ASP A 10 -11.87 8.56 14.14
N LEU A 11 -12.35 9.75 13.79
CA LEU A 11 -11.81 10.61 12.73
C LEU A 11 -10.34 10.98 13.00
N ASN A 12 -9.40 10.26 12.40
CA ASN A 12 -8.05 10.77 12.20
C ASN A 12 -8.10 11.92 11.17
N THR A 13 -7.29 12.97 11.37
CA THR A 13 -6.96 14.03 10.41
C THR A 13 -6.91 13.59 8.95
N TYR A 14 -6.32 12.43 8.65
CA TYR A 14 -6.29 11.88 7.29
C TYR A 14 -7.69 11.54 6.74
N LEU A 15 -8.50 10.79 7.49
CA LEU A 15 -9.85 10.38 7.07
C LEU A 15 -10.75 11.59 6.85
N VAL A 16 -10.60 12.61 7.70
CA VAL A 16 -11.28 13.91 7.59
C VAL A 16 -10.94 14.61 6.26
N ARG A 17 -9.66 14.71 5.90
CA ARG A 17 -9.24 15.32 4.63
C ARG A 17 -9.67 14.49 3.42
N ARG A 18 -9.59 13.17 3.52
CA ARG A 18 -10.12 12.25 2.50
C ARG A 18 -11.62 12.54 2.32
N ALA A 19 -12.39 12.75 3.40
CA ALA A 19 -13.84 13.04 3.39
C ALA A 19 -14.16 14.28 2.61
N LEU A 20 -13.42 15.35 2.86
CA LEU A 20 -13.56 16.57 2.07
C LEU A 20 -13.26 16.41 0.60
N ARG A 21 -12.21 15.65 0.23
CA ARG A 21 -11.90 15.37 -1.19
C ARG A 21 -13.07 14.67 -1.88
N SER A 22 -13.65 13.67 -1.23
CA SER A 22 -14.79 12.91 -1.76
C SER A 22 -16.09 13.73 -1.83
N LEU A 23 -16.35 14.60 -0.84
CA LEU A 23 -17.49 15.52 -0.86
C LEU A 23 -17.34 16.58 -1.96
N ARG A 24 -16.14 17.11 -2.19
CA ARG A 24 -15.87 18.01 -3.32
C ARG A 24 -16.05 17.30 -4.67
N ALA A 25 -15.68 16.03 -4.76
CA ALA A 25 -15.96 15.21 -5.94
C ALA A 25 -17.47 15.02 -6.16
N GLU A 26 -18.25 14.88 -5.09
CA GLU A 26 -19.71 14.78 -5.16
C GLU A 26 -20.35 16.07 -5.69
N LEU A 27 -19.88 17.24 -5.23
CA LEU A 27 -20.34 18.53 -5.76
C LEU A 27 -20.12 18.61 -7.27
N ARG A 28 -18.89 18.33 -7.73
CA ARG A 28 -18.55 18.34 -9.17
C ARG A 28 -19.43 17.38 -9.98
N TYR A 29 -19.67 16.18 -9.44
CA TYR A 29 -20.56 15.21 -10.07
C TYR A 29 -21.98 15.76 -10.23
N ARG A 30 -22.57 16.33 -9.17
CA ARG A 30 -23.92 16.90 -9.21
C ARG A 30 -24.02 18.13 -10.10
N GLU A 31 -23.02 19.00 -10.08
CA GLU A 31 -22.93 20.17 -10.97
C GLU A 31 -22.93 19.74 -12.44
N HIS A 32 -22.09 18.78 -12.81
CA HIS A 32 -22.04 18.24 -14.17
C HIS A 32 -23.36 17.58 -14.57
N LEU A 33 -24.00 16.83 -13.66
CA LEU A 33 -25.29 16.19 -13.92
C LEU A 33 -26.39 17.23 -14.17
N LEU A 34 -26.54 18.22 -13.28
CA LEU A 34 -27.56 19.27 -13.43
C LEU A 34 -27.35 20.05 -14.73
N ASN A 35 -26.11 20.41 -15.05
CA ASN A 35 -25.78 21.11 -16.28
C ASN A 35 -26.09 20.25 -17.53
N ALA A 36 -25.73 18.97 -17.52
CA ALA A 36 -26.06 18.05 -18.61
C ALA A 36 -27.57 17.84 -18.80
N LYS A 37 -28.35 17.98 -17.73
CA LYS A 37 -29.83 17.87 -17.74
C LYS A 37 -30.54 19.22 -17.88
N GLY A 38 -29.80 20.35 -17.94
CA GLY A 38 -30.36 21.69 -18.05
C GLY A 38 -31.16 22.17 -16.83
N ALA A 39 -30.95 21.55 -15.65
CA ALA A 39 -31.63 21.92 -14.41
C ALA A 39 -30.80 22.91 -13.59
N LYS A 40 -31.46 23.89 -12.96
CA LYS A 40 -30.78 24.92 -12.14
C LYS A 40 -30.42 24.45 -10.73
N ASP A 41 -31.21 23.53 -10.19
CA ASP A 41 -31.09 23.01 -8.83
C ASP A 41 -31.67 21.59 -8.76
N LEU A 42 -31.39 20.89 -7.66
CA LEU A 42 -31.84 19.52 -7.46
C LEU A 42 -33.37 19.41 -7.41
N ILE A 43 -34.06 20.40 -6.85
CA ILE A 43 -35.52 20.40 -6.71
C ILE A 43 -36.19 20.42 -8.08
N GLU A 44 -35.64 21.20 -9.01
CA GLU A 44 -36.10 21.24 -10.40
C GLU A 44 -35.88 19.90 -11.10
N LEU A 45 -34.70 19.29 -10.96
CA LEU A 45 -34.44 17.96 -11.51
C LEU A 45 -35.37 16.89 -10.91
N GLU A 46 -35.58 16.91 -9.59
CA GLU A 46 -36.47 15.97 -8.89
C GLU A 46 -37.90 16.04 -9.42
N LYS A 47 -38.42 17.25 -9.70
CA LYS A 47 -39.75 17.45 -10.28
C LYS A 47 -39.90 16.86 -11.69
N THR A 48 -38.82 16.71 -12.44
CA THR A 48 -38.87 16.07 -13.77
C THR A 48 -39.07 14.55 -13.68
N GLY A 49 -38.81 13.95 -12.51
CA GLY A 49 -38.84 12.50 -12.35
C GLY A 49 -37.69 11.78 -13.06
N ASP A 50 -36.59 12.48 -13.38
CA ASP A 50 -35.43 11.88 -14.03
C ASP A 50 -34.84 10.76 -13.15
N PRO A 51 -34.65 9.54 -13.68
CA PRO A 51 -34.14 8.41 -12.90
C PRO A 51 -32.69 8.61 -12.43
N ASP A 52 -31.91 9.49 -13.06
CA ASP A 52 -30.54 9.81 -12.67
C ASP A 52 -30.48 10.86 -11.55
N CYS A 53 -31.63 11.45 -11.16
CA CYS A 53 -31.69 12.46 -10.11
C CYS A 53 -31.20 11.89 -8.77
N PRO A 54 -30.11 12.41 -8.19
CA PRO A 54 -29.58 11.90 -6.93
C PRO A 54 -30.47 12.33 -5.76
N PRO A 55 -30.51 11.57 -4.66
CA PRO A 55 -31.19 12.01 -3.45
C PRO A 55 -30.45 13.19 -2.78
N SER A 56 -31.18 13.96 -1.99
CA SER A 56 -30.58 14.94 -1.06
C SER A 56 -29.61 14.25 -0.10
N LEU A 57 -28.44 14.84 0.09
CA LEU A 57 -27.39 14.31 0.95
C LEU A 57 -27.36 15.08 2.27
N ILE A 58 -27.64 14.39 3.38
CA ILE A 58 -27.54 14.95 4.72
C ILE A 58 -26.23 14.49 5.35
N ILE A 59 -25.37 15.45 5.68
CA ILE A 59 -24.07 15.23 6.33
C ILE A 59 -24.24 15.63 7.79
N VAL A 60 -23.99 14.68 8.69
CA VAL A 60 -24.07 14.91 10.15
C VAL A 60 -22.66 14.82 10.72
N VAL A 61 -22.21 15.89 11.36
CA VAL A 61 -20.95 15.91 12.10
C VAL A 61 -21.29 16.01 13.58
N ASP A 62 -20.97 14.96 14.32
CA ASP A 62 -21.06 14.95 15.78
C ASP A 62 -19.76 15.49 16.38
N GLU A 63 -19.84 16.11 17.55
CA GLU A 63 -18.73 16.77 18.24
C GLU A 63 -17.85 17.67 17.34
N PHE A 64 -18.49 18.59 16.61
CA PHE A 64 -17.83 19.50 15.67
C PHE A 64 -16.71 20.32 16.31
N ALA A 65 -16.78 20.64 17.62
CA ALA A 65 -15.72 21.34 18.33
C ALA A 65 -14.39 20.58 18.34
N ALA A 66 -14.42 19.25 18.52
CA ALA A 66 -13.21 18.43 18.48
C ALA A 66 -12.56 18.52 17.09
N LEU A 67 -13.38 18.48 16.04
CA LEU A 67 -12.93 18.56 14.67
C LEU A 67 -12.30 19.91 14.31
N VAL A 68 -12.82 21.02 14.86
CA VAL A 68 -12.25 22.35 14.69
C VAL A 68 -10.86 22.47 15.33
N GLY A 69 -10.68 21.83 16.49
CA GLY A 69 -9.38 21.81 17.19
C GLY A 69 -8.33 20.96 16.47
N GLU A 70 -8.72 19.80 15.96
CA GLU A 70 -7.80 18.84 15.32
C GLU A 70 -7.49 19.19 13.86
N VAL A 71 -8.49 19.67 13.11
CA VAL A 71 -8.39 19.90 11.66
C VAL A 71 -9.08 21.21 11.26
N PRO A 72 -8.48 22.39 11.55
CA PRO A 72 -9.12 23.70 11.28
C PRO A 72 -9.53 23.91 9.82
N GLU A 73 -8.70 23.44 8.88
CA GLU A 73 -8.97 23.47 7.44
C GLU A 73 -10.22 22.68 7.03
N PHE A 74 -10.67 21.74 7.87
CA PHE A 74 -11.90 21.00 7.62
C PHE A 74 -13.13 21.90 7.68
N VAL A 75 -13.15 22.84 8.63
CA VAL A 75 -14.26 23.77 8.85
C VAL A 75 -14.51 24.59 7.61
N ASP A 76 -13.45 25.20 7.08
CA ASP A 76 -13.55 26.03 5.88
C ASP A 76 -14.00 25.19 4.68
N GLY A 77 -13.50 23.95 4.56
CA GLY A 77 -13.91 23.00 3.52
C GLY A 77 -15.37 22.58 3.60
N VAL A 78 -15.90 22.27 4.79
CA VAL A 78 -17.30 21.84 4.96
C VAL A 78 -18.27 23.00 4.80
N VAL A 79 -17.94 24.19 5.32
CA VAL A 79 -18.77 25.39 5.13
C VAL A 79 -18.87 25.75 3.65
N ASP A 80 -17.75 25.69 2.94
CA ASP A 80 -17.68 25.89 1.49
C ASP A 80 -18.53 24.86 0.72
N VAL A 81 -18.44 23.57 1.10
CA VAL A 81 -19.27 22.50 0.53
C VAL A 81 -20.75 22.73 0.79
N ALA A 82 -21.13 23.18 1.99
CA ALA A 82 -22.52 23.45 2.34
C ALA A 82 -23.07 24.69 1.61
N GLN A 83 -22.27 25.74 1.45
CA GLN A 83 -22.65 26.96 0.73
C GLN A 83 -22.95 26.67 -0.74
N ARG A 84 -22.01 26.03 -1.44
CA ARG A 84 -22.19 25.66 -2.87
C ARG A 84 -23.19 24.53 -3.04
N GLY A 85 -23.22 23.60 -2.10
CA GLY A 85 -24.01 22.38 -2.16
C GLY A 85 -25.51 22.57 -1.94
N ARG A 86 -25.97 23.73 -1.47
CA ARG A 86 -27.40 23.97 -1.19
C ARG A 86 -28.29 23.76 -2.41
N SER A 87 -27.94 24.31 -3.57
CA SER A 87 -28.69 24.10 -4.82
C SER A 87 -28.55 22.67 -5.36
N LEU A 88 -27.49 21.97 -4.96
CA LEU A 88 -27.21 20.59 -5.34
C LEU A 88 -27.82 19.55 -4.37
N GLY A 89 -28.59 20.02 -3.37
CA GLY A 89 -29.26 19.19 -2.36
C GLY A 89 -28.34 18.60 -1.29
N LEU A 90 -27.22 19.25 -0.97
CA LEU A 90 -26.42 18.92 0.20
C LEU A 90 -26.88 19.75 1.41
N HIS A 91 -27.03 19.08 2.55
CA HIS A 91 -27.43 19.66 3.82
C HIS A 91 -26.47 19.25 4.92
N LEU A 92 -26.08 20.19 5.76
CA LEU A 92 -25.13 19.98 6.84
C LEU A 92 -25.82 20.14 8.20
N ILE A 93 -25.62 19.16 9.09
CA ILE A 93 -26.00 19.20 10.50
C ILE A 93 -24.72 19.12 11.32
N LEU A 94 -24.46 20.16 12.11
CA LEU A 94 -23.31 20.24 13.00
C LEU A 94 -23.82 20.16 14.44
N ALA A 95 -23.35 19.17 15.19
CA ALA A 95 -23.62 19.02 16.61
C ALA A 95 -22.32 19.22 17.39
N THR A 96 -22.39 19.84 18.57
CA THR A 96 -21.25 20.04 19.47
C THR A 96 -21.73 20.12 20.90
N GLN A 97 -20.93 19.65 21.85
CA GLN A 97 -21.19 19.86 23.27
C GLN A 97 -20.72 21.23 23.75
N ARG A 98 -19.76 21.84 23.06
CA ARG A 98 -19.13 23.13 23.41
C ARG A 98 -19.20 24.07 22.21
N PRO A 99 -20.20 24.95 22.11
CA PRO A 99 -20.34 25.85 20.97
C PRO A 99 -19.36 27.03 20.99
N ALA A 100 -18.89 27.44 22.18
CA ALA A 100 -17.97 28.56 22.35
C ALA A 100 -16.71 28.46 21.47
N GLY A 101 -16.43 29.53 20.72
CA GLY A 101 -15.23 29.66 19.87
C GLY A 101 -15.27 28.87 18.56
N VAL A 102 -16.29 28.03 18.36
CA VAL A 102 -16.42 27.13 17.20
C VAL A 102 -17.34 27.73 16.12
N ILE A 103 -18.35 28.50 16.53
CA ILE A 103 -19.33 29.11 15.64
C ILE A 103 -18.84 30.49 15.16
N LYS A 104 -18.06 30.49 14.08
CA LYS A 104 -17.60 31.70 13.37
C LYS A 104 -18.73 32.39 12.60
N ASP A 105 -18.56 33.67 12.25
CA ASP A 105 -19.57 34.48 11.53
C ASP A 105 -20.01 33.88 10.19
N ASN A 106 -19.09 33.26 9.46
CA ASN A 106 -19.38 32.57 8.21
C ASN A 106 -20.37 31.40 8.45
N LEU A 107 -20.22 30.65 9.54
CA LEU A 107 -21.08 29.54 9.90
C LEU A 107 -22.45 30.06 10.35
N ARG A 108 -22.48 31.17 11.12
CA ARG A 108 -23.73 31.86 11.51
C ARG A 108 -24.55 32.30 10.31
N ALA A 109 -23.90 32.88 9.31
CA ALA A 109 -24.55 33.37 8.10
C ALA A 109 -25.15 32.25 7.24
N ASN A 110 -24.67 31.01 7.39
CA ASN A 110 -25.08 29.86 6.58
C ASN A 110 -25.89 28.81 7.35
N THR A 111 -26.19 29.05 8.62
CA THR A 111 -27.00 28.17 9.48
C THR A 111 -28.35 28.81 9.81
N ASN A 112 -29.36 28.49 8.99
CA ASN A 112 -30.72 29.03 9.14
C ASN A 112 -31.50 28.41 10.31
N LEU A 113 -31.21 27.15 10.63
CA LEU A 113 -31.79 26.41 11.75
C LEU A 113 -30.73 26.24 12.83
N ARG A 114 -31.04 26.71 14.04
CA ARG A 114 -30.20 26.50 15.22
C ARG A 114 -31.03 25.88 16.32
N VAL A 115 -30.55 24.78 16.85
CA VAL A 115 -31.24 24.02 17.91
C VAL A 115 -30.31 23.98 19.10
N ALA A 116 -30.79 24.43 20.26
CA ALA A 116 -30.10 24.33 21.52
C ALA A 116 -30.88 23.40 22.45
N LEU A 117 -30.22 22.34 22.90
CA LEU A 117 -30.64 21.60 24.08
C LEU A 117 -30.14 22.36 25.33
N ARG A 118 -30.25 21.75 26.51
CA ARG A 118 -29.67 22.32 27.74
C ARG A 118 -28.19 22.66 27.53
N MET A 119 -27.82 23.89 27.83
CA MET A 119 -26.44 24.40 27.76
C MET A 119 -25.86 24.61 29.16
N ALA A 120 -24.52 24.68 29.25
CA ALA A 120 -23.82 24.80 30.51
C ALA A 120 -23.93 26.21 31.11
N ASP A 121 -23.86 27.24 30.26
CA ASP A 121 -23.91 28.64 30.68
C ASP A 121 -24.74 29.52 29.71
N GLU A 122 -25.03 30.73 30.16
CA GLU A 122 -25.81 31.73 29.40
C GLU A 122 -25.07 32.24 28.16
N HIS A 123 -23.72 32.18 28.16
CA HIS A 123 -22.91 32.62 27.05
C HIS A 123 -23.08 31.70 25.85
N ASP A 124 -22.97 30.39 26.04
CA ASP A 124 -23.22 29.36 25.03
C ASP A 124 -24.64 29.45 24.47
N SER A 125 -25.64 29.68 25.34
CA SER A 125 -27.04 29.85 24.92
C SER A 125 -27.21 31.07 24.03
N SER A 126 -26.66 32.22 24.46
CA SER A 126 -26.68 33.45 23.67
C SER A 126 -25.93 33.27 22.35
N ASP A 127 -24.83 32.51 22.36
CA ASP A 127 -24.04 32.26 21.19
C ASP A 127 -24.81 31.47 20.12
N VAL A 128 -25.56 30.45 20.51
CA VAL A 128 -26.34 29.64 19.55
C VAL A 128 -27.67 30.28 19.18
N LEU A 129 -28.46 30.71 20.16
CA LEU A 129 -29.83 31.19 19.96
C LEU A 129 -29.94 32.72 19.87
N GLY A 130 -29.01 33.47 20.44
CA GLY A 130 -29.16 34.90 20.73
C GLY A 130 -30.09 35.16 21.92
N ASP A 131 -30.28 34.18 22.80
CA ASP A 131 -31.14 34.22 24.00
C ASP A 131 -30.53 33.30 25.08
N THR A 132 -30.72 33.58 26.36
CA THR A 132 -30.14 32.81 27.48
C THR A 132 -30.97 31.60 27.92
N MET A 133 -32.16 31.38 27.34
CA MET A 133 -33.12 30.38 27.80
C MET A 133 -32.60 28.93 27.87
N ALA A 134 -31.65 28.54 27.01
CA ALA A 134 -31.17 27.16 26.96
C ALA A 134 -30.27 26.81 28.16
N ALA A 135 -29.66 27.80 28.80
CA ALA A 135 -28.91 27.63 30.04
C ALA A 135 -29.81 27.29 31.24
N HIS A 136 -31.08 27.69 31.18
CA HIS A 136 -32.05 27.52 32.27
C HIS A 136 -32.94 26.27 32.11
N PHE A 137 -32.70 25.43 31.09
CA PHE A 137 -33.45 24.19 30.96
C PHE A 137 -33.13 23.22 32.11
N ASP A 138 -34.18 22.67 32.69
CA ASP A 138 -34.10 21.73 33.81
C ASP A 138 -33.26 20.48 33.41
N PRO A 139 -32.16 20.18 34.12
CA PRO A 139 -31.37 18.97 33.89
C PRO A 139 -32.18 17.67 34.01
N ALA A 140 -33.27 17.66 34.78
CA ALA A 140 -34.14 16.50 34.97
C ALA A 140 -35.00 16.17 33.74
N ILE A 141 -35.01 17.02 32.71
CA ILE A 141 -35.83 16.85 31.51
C ILE A 141 -34.94 16.78 30.25
N PRO A 142 -34.24 15.65 29.99
CA PRO A 142 -33.51 15.44 28.76
C PRO A 142 -34.40 15.61 27.52
N GLY A 143 -33.86 16.23 26.48
CA GLY A 143 -34.58 16.52 25.23
C GLY A 143 -35.40 17.81 25.23
N ARG A 144 -35.47 18.54 26.36
CA ARG A 144 -35.94 19.92 26.35
C ARG A 144 -34.99 20.77 25.49
N ALA A 145 -35.56 21.50 24.53
CA ALA A 145 -34.78 22.25 23.56
C ALA A 145 -35.52 23.52 23.09
N ALA A 146 -34.79 24.41 22.44
CA ALA A 146 -35.34 25.53 21.68
C ALA A 146 -34.75 25.56 20.27
N ALA A 147 -35.59 25.87 19.28
CA ALA A 147 -35.20 26.01 17.88
C ALA A 147 -35.43 27.43 17.39
N LYS A 148 -34.39 28.02 16.78
CA LYS A 148 -34.44 29.27 16.04
C LYS A 148 -34.52 28.97 14.56
N MET A 149 -35.66 29.29 13.96
CA MET A 149 -35.95 29.08 12.52
C MET A 149 -35.97 30.44 11.82
N GLY A 150 -34.79 30.99 11.54
CA GLY A 150 -34.64 32.33 10.93
C GLY A 150 -34.62 33.51 11.93
N PRO A 151 -34.80 34.75 11.44
CA PRO A 151 -34.72 35.94 12.27
C PRO A 151 -35.89 36.02 13.27
N GLY A 152 -35.58 36.04 14.57
CA GLY A 152 -36.49 36.48 15.62
C GLY A 152 -37.47 35.45 16.23
N ARG A 153 -37.71 34.29 15.61
CA ARG A 153 -38.62 33.28 16.18
C ARG A 153 -37.87 32.11 16.81
N ILE A 154 -37.85 32.08 18.14
CA ILE A 154 -37.38 30.95 18.94
C ILE A 154 -38.60 30.18 19.45
N THR A 155 -38.62 28.87 19.28
CA THR A 155 -39.70 27.99 19.74
C THR A 155 -39.13 26.92 20.65
N ALA A 156 -39.60 26.87 21.90
CA ALA A 156 -39.27 25.79 22.82
C ALA A 156 -40.06 24.52 22.43
N PHE A 157 -39.42 23.37 22.53
CA PHE A 157 -40.00 22.07 22.23
C PHE A 157 -39.40 20.97 23.10
N GLN A 158 -40.00 19.79 23.05
CA GLN A 158 -39.50 18.56 23.66
C GLN A 158 -39.17 17.58 22.53
N SER A 159 -37.95 17.06 22.48
CA SER A 159 -37.56 16.10 21.46
C SER A 159 -38.26 14.74 21.67
N ALA A 160 -38.58 14.08 20.57
CA ALA A 160 -39.04 12.70 20.59
C ALA A 160 -37.86 11.76 20.93
N PHE A 161 -38.11 10.74 21.75
CA PHE A 161 -37.09 9.77 22.16
C PHE A 161 -37.30 8.41 21.46
N PRO A 162 -36.50 8.06 20.46
CA PRO A 162 -36.69 6.82 19.69
C PRO A 162 -36.16 5.57 20.44
N GLY A 163 -35.51 5.74 21.59
CA GLY A 163 -35.01 4.65 22.43
C GLY A 163 -36.06 4.02 23.35
N ALA A 164 -37.30 4.52 23.31
CA ALA A 164 -38.42 3.96 24.06
C ALA A 164 -38.75 2.52 23.60
N ARG A 165 -39.42 1.77 24.47
CA ARG A 165 -39.96 0.44 24.15
C ARG A 165 -41.48 0.53 24.19
N THR A 166 -42.11 0.63 23.03
CA THR A 166 -43.58 0.71 22.95
C THR A 166 -44.19 -0.68 22.78
N PRO A 167 -44.89 -1.22 23.80
CA PRO A 167 -45.53 -2.53 23.70
C PRO A 167 -46.67 -2.51 22.67
N ALA A 168 -46.96 -3.66 22.06
CA ALA A 168 -48.04 -3.78 21.07
C ALA A 168 -49.43 -3.48 21.65
N LYS A 169 -49.62 -3.72 22.95
CA LYS A 169 -50.83 -3.37 23.68
C LYS A 169 -50.54 -2.13 24.53
N ALA A 170 -51.30 -1.06 24.32
CA ALA A 170 -51.24 0.12 25.18
C ALA A 170 -51.48 -0.31 26.64
N ALA A 171 -50.61 0.14 27.55
CA ALA A 171 -50.87 -0.01 28.96
C ALA A 171 -52.19 0.69 29.28
N ALA A 172 -53.05 0.06 30.09
CA ALA A 172 -54.19 0.77 30.65
C ALA A 172 -53.67 1.99 31.43
N PRO A 173 -54.32 3.15 31.33
CA PRO A 173 -53.91 4.32 32.10
C PRO A 173 -53.84 3.97 33.59
N PRO A 174 -52.84 4.47 34.34
CA PRO A 174 -52.78 4.24 35.77
C PRO A 174 -54.04 4.82 36.40
N ILE A 175 -54.80 3.98 37.09
CA ILE A 175 -55.97 4.40 37.86
C ILE A 175 -55.47 4.68 39.26
N GLU A 176 -55.43 5.95 39.66
CA GLU A 176 -55.23 6.30 41.06
C GLU A 176 -56.58 6.25 41.79
N VAL A 177 -56.65 5.44 42.85
CA VAL A 177 -57.82 5.39 43.73
C VAL A 177 -57.48 6.12 45.01
N MET A 178 -58.27 7.15 45.31
CA MET A 178 -58.19 7.93 46.55
C MET A 178 -59.50 7.80 47.30
N GLU A 179 -59.40 7.63 48.62
CA GLU A 179 -60.57 7.72 49.49
C GLU A 179 -61.10 9.16 49.48
N LEU A 180 -62.42 9.32 49.29
CA LEU A 180 -63.06 10.63 49.30
C LEU A 180 -63.35 11.02 50.77
N ASP A 181 -62.56 11.95 51.30
CA ASP A 181 -62.78 12.56 52.61
C ASP A 181 -62.83 14.09 52.51
N PHE A 182 -63.15 14.76 53.61
CA PHE A 182 -63.14 16.23 53.69
C PHE A 182 -61.71 16.80 53.86
N GLY A 183 -60.66 16.03 53.55
CA GLY A 183 -59.24 16.36 53.75
C GLY A 183 -58.33 15.89 52.60
N VAL A 184 -57.08 15.53 52.93
CA VAL A 184 -56.14 14.94 51.96
C VAL A 184 -56.36 13.43 51.96
N GLY A 185 -57.29 12.97 51.13
CA GLY A 185 -57.70 11.57 51.03
C GLY A 185 -56.56 10.56 50.95
N LYS A 186 -56.72 9.42 51.61
CA LYS A 186 -55.71 8.36 51.63
C LYS A 186 -55.59 7.69 50.26
N ARG A 187 -54.41 7.78 49.65
CA ARG A 187 -54.07 7.04 48.42
C ARG A 187 -54.03 5.54 48.70
N TRP A 188 -54.77 4.76 47.90
CA TRP A 188 -54.72 3.31 48.00
C TRP A 188 -53.40 2.80 47.42
N LYS A 189 -52.71 1.90 48.15
CA LYS A 189 -51.58 1.15 47.61
C LYS A 189 -52.13 0.12 46.62
N MET A 190 -52.14 0.47 45.34
CA MET A 190 -52.41 -0.50 44.29
C MET A 190 -51.20 -1.45 44.15
N PRO A 191 -51.40 -2.75 43.95
CA PRO A 191 -50.31 -3.66 43.64
C PRO A 191 -49.61 -3.19 42.36
N GLU A 192 -48.29 -3.02 42.41
CA GLU A 192 -47.48 -2.73 41.23
C GLU A 192 -47.70 -3.84 40.21
N ARG A 193 -48.26 -3.48 39.06
CA ARG A 193 -48.45 -4.42 37.98
C ARG A 193 -47.06 -4.81 37.47
N GLN A 194 -46.71 -6.08 37.59
CA GLN A 194 -45.52 -6.61 36.92
C GLN A 194 -45.68 -6.40 35.41
N VAL A 195 -44.97 -5.41 34.89
CA VAL A 195 -44.91 -5.16 33.45
C VAL A 195 -44.03 -6.27 32.89
N GLN A 196 -44.63 -7.26 32.23
CA GLN A 196 -43.91 -8.20 31.36
C GLN A 196 -43.43 -7.41 30.13
N GLY A 197 -42.37 -6.62 30.29
CA GLY A 197 -41.90 -5.64 29.30
C GLY A 197 -40.49 -5.92 28.76
N ASP A 198 -39.74 -6.83 29.36
CA ASP A 198 -38.30 -6.93 29.08
C ASP A 198 -37.96 -7.51 27.70
N SER A 199 -38.92 -8.08 26.98
CA SER A 199 -38.67 -8.73 25.68
C SER A 199 -39.00 -7.90 24.44
N VAL A 200 -39.40 -6.63 24.57
CA VAL A 200 -39.76 -5.79 23.40
C VAL A 200 -38.55 -4.98 22.94
N ASP A 201 -38.16 -5.12 21.67
CA ASP A 201 -37.11 -4.33 21.02
C ASP A 201 -37.35 -2.81 21.18
N LYS A 202 -36.28 -2.00 21.13
CA LYS A 202 -36.42 -0.54 21.12
C LYS A 202 -37.15 -0.09 19.85
N ASP A 203 -37.90 1.00 19.94
CA ASP A 203 -38.67 1.52 18.81
C ASP A 203 -37.77 1.89 17.63
N ILE A 204 -36.57 2.43 17.89
CA ILE A 204 -35.56 2.67 16.84
C ILE A 204 -35.15 1.40 16.10
N GLU A 205 -34.95 0.28 16.79
CA GLU A 205 -34.56 -1.00 16.18
C GLU A 205 -35.70 -1.53 15.29
N ARG A 206 -36.94 -1.38 15.76
CA ARG A 206 -38.15 -1.74 15.01
C ARG A 206 -38.33 -0.88 13.77
N VAL A 207 -38.12 0.44 13.87
CA VAL A 207 -38.17 1.37 12.72
C VAL A 207 -37.10 1.01 11.70
N VAL A 208 -35.84 0.81 12.13
CA VAL A 208 -34.74 0.44 11.24
C VAL A 208 -35.05 -0.87 10.50
N ARG A 209 -35.53 -1.89 11.23
CA ARG A 209 -35.93 -3.19 10.65
C ARG A 209 -37.05 -3.03 9.62
N SER A 210 -38.08 -2.26 9.95
CA SER A 210 -39.26 -2.06 9.11
C SER A 210 -38.91 -1.30 7.82
N VAL A 211 -38.13 -0.22 7.93
CA VAL A 211 -37.66 0.56 6.77
C VAL A 211 -36.74 -0.28 5.88
N ALA A 212 -35.82 -1.06 6.47
CA ALA A 212 -34.96 -1.96 5.70
C ALA A 212 -35.74 -3.09 5.01
N HIS A 213 -36.81 -3.58 5.64
CA HIS A 213 -37.70 -4.56 5.02
C HIS A 213 -38.50 -3.96 3.87
N ALA A 214 -39.11 -2.78 4.06
CA ALA A 214 -39.84 -2.07 3.03
C ALA A 214 -38.98 -1.75 1.80
N ALA A 215 -37.73 -1.29 2.01
CA ALA A 215 -36.79 -1.02 0.90
C ALA A 215 -36.46 -2.28 0.08
N ARG A 216 -36.31 -3.44 0.74
CA ARG A 216 -36.11 -4.72 0.05
C ARG A 216 -37.34 -5.15 -0.74
N LEU A 217 -38.55 -5.03 -0.16
CA LEU A 217 -39.80 -5.33 -0.85
C LEU A 217 -40.02 -4.43 -2.07
N GLY A 218 -39.73 -3.13 -1.91
CA GLY A 218 -39.83 -2.14 -2.98
C GLY A 218 -38.69 -2.16 -4.00
N LYS A 219 -37.69 -3.04 -3.84
CA LYS A 219 -36.48 -3.11 -4.68
C LYS A 219 -35.83 -1.74 -4.87
N VAL A 220 -35.81 -0.92 -3.82
CA VAL A 220 -35.23 0.42 -3.86
C VAL A 220 -33.74 0.29 -4.19
N PRO A 221 -33.24 0.96 -5.24
CA PRO A 221 -31.83 0.89 -5.61
C PRO A 221 -30.96 1.44 -4.48
N ALA A 222 -29.78 0.85 -4.29
CA ALA A 222 -28.82 1.38 -3.33
C ALA A 222 -28.38 2.78 -3.79
N PRO A 223 -28.45 3.80 -2.92
CA PRO A 223 -27.98 5.13 -3.29
C PRO A 223 -26.49 5.10 -3.63
N ARG A 224 -26.08 5.98 -4.54
CA ARG A 224 -24.66 6.22 -4.80
C ARG A 224 -23.98 6.55 -3.48
N LYS A 225 -22.83 5.94 -3.21
CA LYS A 225 -21.99 6.28 -2.06
C LYS A 225 -20.97 7.34 -2.48
N PRO A 226 -21.09 8.60 -2.04
CA PRO A 226 -20.10 9.64 -2.32
C PRO A 226 -18.75 9.34 -1.66
N TRP A 227 -18.78 8.52 -0.62
CA TRP A 227 -17.66 8.09 0.19
C TRP A 227 -17.53 6.58 0.12
N LEU A 228 -16.37 6.09 -0.29
CA LEU A 228 -16.05 4.67 -0.24
C LEU A 228 -15.45 4.30 1.12
N ASP A 229 -15.68 3.07 1.54
CA ASP A 229 -15.04 2.49 2.71
C ASP A 229 -13.51 2.59 2.56
N GLU A 230 -12.77 2.54 3.67
CA GLU A 230 -11.31 2.50 3.61
C GLU A 230 -10.82 1.28 2.82
N LEU A 231 -9.60 1.37 2.28
CA LEU A 231 -9.01 0.23 1.59
C LEU A 231 -8.94 -0.97 2.55
N ALA A 232 -9.28 -2.17 2.06
CA ALA A 232 -9.13 -3.40 2.81
C ALA A 232 -7.68 -3.63 3.29
N SER A 233 -7.50 -4.38 4.37
CA SER A 233 -6.19 -4.65 4.96
C SER A 233 -5.28 -5.49 4.05
N SER A 234 -5.85 -6.31 3.18
CA SER A 234 -5.14 -7.04 2.14
C SER A 234 -6.02 -7.23 0.90
N TYR A 235 -5.37 -7.36 -0.26
CA TYR A 235 -6.02 -7.73 -1.51
C TYR A 235 -5.28 -8.90 -2.14
N ASN A 236 -6.03 -9.91 -2.57
CA ASN A 236 -5.44 -11.06 -3.26
C ASN A 236 -5.03 -10.67 -4.69
N LEU A 237 -3.73 -10.75 -4.95
CA LEU A 237 -3.11 -10.44 -6.24
C LEU A 237 -3.76 -11.19 -7.40
N MET A 238 -4.21 -12.43 -7.18
CA MET A 238 -4.82 -13.25 -8.24
C MET A 238 -6.25 -12.82 -8.57
N ALA A 239 -6.94 -12.11 -7.68
CA ALA A 239 -8.26 -11.53 -7.93
C ALA A 239 -8.17 -10.22 -8.74
N LEU A 240 -7.04 -9.52 -8.64
CA LEU A 240 -6.75 -8.29 -9.38
C LEU A 240 -6.21 -8.65 -10.76
N ALA A 241 -7.10 -8.91 -11.73
CA ALA A 241 -6.81 -9.38 -13.09
C ALA A 241 -5.45 -8.90 -13.66
N PRO A 242 -4.38 -9.71 -13.62
CA PRO A 242 -3.07 -9.29 -14.08
C PRO A 242 -3.08 -9.02 -15.59
N ARG A 243 -2.50 -7.89 -15.99
CA ARG A 243 -2.52 -7.39 -17.37
C ARG A 243 -1.11 -7.41 -17.98
N MET A 244 -0.79 -8.44 -18.75
CA MET A 244 0.45 -8.51 -19.53
C MET A 244 1.73 -8.36 -18.66
N ASP A 245 2.92 -8.41 -19.26
CA ASP A 245 4.16 -8.08 -18.55
C ASP A 245 4.40 -6.57 -18.47
N THR A 246 3.70 -5.77 -19.28
CA THR A 246 3.77 -4.31 -19.35
C THR A 246 3.05 -3.60 -18.22
N GLU A 247 2.04 -4.22 -17.59
CA GLU A 247 1.29 -3.66 -16.46
C GLU A 247 1.28 -4.65 -15.28
N LEU A 248 2.29 -4.53 -14.41
CA LEU A 248 2.43 -5.39 -13.24
C LEU A 248 1.55 -4.87 -12.10
N VAL A 249 0.61 -5.69 -11.63
CA VAL A 249 -0.31 -5.30 -10.55
C VAL A 249 0.47 -5.00 -9.27
N LEU A 250 0.25 -3.81 -8.70
CA LEU A 250 0.77 -3.42 -7.39
C LEU A 250 -0.25 -3.67 -6.27
N GLY A 251 -1.52 -3.35 -6.51
CA GLY A 251 -2.54 -3.39 -5.47
C GLY A 251 -3.76 -2.54 -5.82
N VAL A 252 -4.41 -1.97 -4.80
CA VAL A 252 -5.59 -1.10 -4.96
C VAL A 252 -5.28 0.29 -4.38
N MET A 253 -5.43 1.31 -5.22
CA MET A 253 -5.27 2.72 -4.87
C MET A 253 -6.62 3.35 -4.58
N ASP A 254 -6.67 4.17 -3.53
CA ASP A 254 -7.83 5.00 -3.19
C ASP A 254 -7.76 6.36 -3.91
N ASP A 255 -8.74 6.64 -4.77
CA ASP A 255 -8.85 7.86 -5.56
C ASP A 255 -10.12 8.63 -5.14
N PRO A 256 -10.08 9.35 -4.00
CA PRO A 256 -11.25 10.04 -3.46
C PRO A 256 -11.70 11.21 -4.34
N ASP A 257 -10.81 11.79 -5.16
CA ASP A 257 -11.16 12.90 -6.07
C ASP A 257 -12.11 12.47 -7.20
N HIS A 258 -12.13 11.16 -7.50
CA HIS A 258 -13.02 10.51 -8.45
C HIS A 258 -13.95 9.47 -7.78
N GLN A 259 -13.99 9.42 -6.45
CA GLN A 259 -14.83 8.52 -5.65
C GLN A 259 -14.72 7.05 -6.07
N ARG A 260 -13.49 6.56 -6.29
CA ARG A 260 -13.24 5.18 -6.76
C ARG A 260 -12.01 4.57 -6.09
N GLN A 261 -12.01 3.25 -6.02
CA GLN A 261 -10.83 2.45 -5.69
C GLN A 261 -10.43 1.66 -6.93
N VAL A 262 -9.21 1.85 -7.41
CA VAL A 262 -8.75 1.32 -8.69
C VAL A 262 -7.58 0.38 -8.49
N THR A 263 -7.54 -0.70 -9.28
CA THR A 263 -6.34 -1.54 -9.37
C THR A 263 -5.21 -0.71 -9.94
N GLU A 264 -4.12 -0.66 -9.20
CA GLU A 264 -2.94 0.11 -9.56
C GLU A 264 -1.86 -0.80 -10.13
N TYR A 265 -1.19 -0.31 -11.17
CA TYR A 265 -0.18 -1.05 -11.92
C TYR A 265 1.14 -0.30 -11.93
N PHE A 266 2.24 -1.05 -11.91
CA PHE A 266 3.57 -0.61 -12.25
C PHE A 266 3.83 -0.91 -13.72
N ARG A 267 4.28 0.10 -14.47
CA ARG A 267 4.54 0.02 -15.91
C ARG A 267 6.02 0.22 -16.18
N PRO A 268 6.86 -0.83 -16.23
CA PRO A 268 8.31 -0.65 -16.27
C PRO A 268 8.83 0.20 -17.44
N ASP A 269 8.14 0.17 -18.60
CA ASP A 269 8.54 0.97 -19.77
C ASP A 269 8.32 2.48 -19.56
N SER A 270 7.27 2.89 -18.84
CA SER A 270 6.96 4.31 -18.58
C SER A 270 7.48 4.79 -17.23
N ASP A 271 7.34 3.95 -16.20
CA ASP A 271 7.60 4.26 -14.80
C ASP A 271 9.07 4.03 -14.43
N GLY A 272 9.84 3.35 -15.28
CA GLY A 272 11.27 3.09 -15.05
C GLY A 272 11.50 2.14 -13.88
N ASN A 273 12.30 2.57 -12.90
CA ASN A 273 12.64 1.76 -11.73
C ASN A 273 11.73 2.08 -10.55
N ILE A 274 11.43 1.06 -9.72
CA ILE A 274 10.58 1.20 -8.53
C ILE A 274 11.37 0.98 -7.23
N LEU A 275 11.13 1.86 -6.27
CA LEU A 275 11.72 1.83 -4.93
C LEU A 275 10.65 1.76 -3.86
N TYR A 276 10.77 0.79 -2.97
CA TYR A 276 9.95 0.65 -1.76
C TYR A 276 10.74 1.12 -0.54
N VAL A 277 10.22 2.13 0.15
CA VAL A 277 10.83 2.75 1.33
C VAL A 277 9.95 2.49 2.54
N GLY A 278 10.51 2.13 3.68
CA GLY A 278 9.72 1.93 4.91
C GLY A 278 10.47 1.19 6.01
N ALA A 279 9.91 1.18 7.20
CA ALA A 279 10.47 0.56 8.40
C ALA A 279 10.48 -0.98 8.34
N GLY A 280 11.17 -1.63 9.28
CA GLY A 280 11.08 -3.08 9.48
C GLY A 280 9.63 -3.53 9.63
N GLY A 281 9.28 -4.68 9.02
CA GLY A 281 7.92 -5.23 9.09
C GLY A 281 6.83 -4.47 8.31
N SER A 282 7.16 -3.37 7.60
CA SER A 282 6.16 -2.60 6.84
C SER A 282 5.61 -3.30 5.59
N GLY A 283 6.25 -4.38 5.13
CA GLY A 283 5.83 -5.16 3.95
C GLY A 283 6.74 -5.06 2.72
N LYS A 284 7.91 -4.40 2.81
CA LYS A 284 8.86 -4.24 1.67
C LYS A 284 9.19 -5.55 0.92
N SER A 285 9.61 -6.59 1.64
CA SER A 285 9.94 -7.88 1.01
C SER A 285 8.71 -8.58 0.44
N THR A 286 7.54 -8.39 1.06
CA THR A 286 6.26 -8.89 0.52
C THR A 286 5.86 -8.16 -0.76
N ALA A 287 6.13 -6.86 -0.85
CA ALA A 287 5.89 -6.06 -2.06
C ALA A 287 6.71 -6.58 -3.24
N LEU A 288 8.02 -6.80 -3.05
CA LEU A 288 8.87 -7.39 -4.10
C LEU A 288 8.41 -8.80 -4.50
N ARG A 289 8.02 -9.62 -3.52
CA ARG A 289 7.49 -10.96 -3.81
C ARG A 289 6.21 -10.92 -4.63
N SER A 290 5.29 -10.02 -4.28
CA SER A 290 4.03 -9.82 -4.98
C SER A 290 4.25 -9.28 -6.38
N LEU A 291 5.24 -8.40 -6.56
CA LEU A 291 5.62 -7.88 -7.87
C LEU A 291 6.25 -8.98 -8.77
N ALA A 292 7.10 -9.84 -8.22
CA ALA A 292 7.65 -10.99 -8.93
C ALA A 292 6.54 -12.00 -9.31
N ALA A 293 5.60 -12.23 -8.41
CA ALA A 293 4.42 -13.05 -8.68
C ALA A 293 3.51 -12.43 -9.76
N ALA A 294 3.33 -11.11 -9.74
CA ALA A 294 2.58 -10.39 -10.77
C ALA A 294 3.23 -10.53 -12.15
N ALA A 295 4.56 -10.42 -12.23
CA ALA A 295 5.34 -10.63 -13.44
C ALA A 295 5.30 -12.08 -13.95
N THR A 296 5.03 -13.04 -13.07
CA THR A 296 4.81 -14.47 -13.39
C THR A 296 3.35 -14.77 -13.75
N GLY A 297 2.43 -13.86 -13.40
CA GLY A 297 0.99 -13.94 -13.62
C GLY A 297 0.61 -14.06 -15.10
N LYS A 298 -0.68 -14.21 -15.39
CA LYS A 298 -1.24 -14.55 -16.72
C LYS A 298 -0.89 -13.54 -17.83
N SER A 299 0.35 -13.53 -18.33
CA SER A 299 0.67 -12.93 -19.62
C SER A 299 0.07 -13.86 -20.69
N ARG A 300 -0.99 -13.42 -21.37
CA ARG A 300 -1.59 -14.13 -22.52
C ARG A 300 -0.69 -14.08 -23.76
N VAL A 301 0.34 -13.24 -23.73
CA VAL A 301 1.26 -13.01 -24.84
C VAL A 301 2.59 -13.67 -24.50
N ALA A 302 3.31 -14.09 -25.53
CA ALA A 302 4.67 -14.64 -25.50
C ALA A 302 5.73 -13.71 -24.87
N ALA A 303 5.33 -12.67 -24.15
CA ALA A 303 6.18 -11.70 -23.48
C ALA A 303 6.56 -12.23 -22.08
N TRP A 304 7.84 -12.55 -21.92
CA TRP A 304 8.41 -13.14 -20.70
C TRP A 304 9.00 -12.06 -19.81
N SER A 305 8.90 -12.23 -18.49
CA SER A 305 9.71 -11.48 -17.52
C SER A 305 10.59 -12.47 -16.76
N THR A 306 11.88 -12.17 -16.68
CA THR A 306 12.86 -12.88 -15.87
C THR A 306 13.20 -12.05 -14.64
N PHE A 307 13.38 -12.73 -13.51
CA PHE A 307 13.59 -12.09 -12.22
C PHE A 307 14.82 -12.68 -11.52
N THR A 308 15.71 -11.81 -11.09
CA THR A 308 16.87 -12.17 -10.25
C THR A 308 16.85 -11.31 -9.00
N GLY A 309 17.23 -11.86 -7.86
CA GLY A 309 17.20 -11.15 -6.59
C GLY A 309 18.55 -11.15 -5.88
N LEU A 310 18.82 -10.06 -5.17
CA LEU A 310 19.91 -9.93 -4.21
C LEU A 310 19.31 -9.75 -2.82
N ASP A 311 19.59 -10.67 -1.91
CA ASP A 311 19.00 -10.66 -0.57
C ASP A 311 20.02 -10.25 0.50
N PHE A 312 20.02 -8.97 0.88
CA PHE A 312 20.82 -8.45 1.99
C PHE A 312 20.03 -8.38 3.30
N ALA A 313 18.79 -8.90 3.37
CA ALA A 313 17.85 -8.65 4.45
C ALA A 313 17.27 -9.92 5.10
N GLY A 314 18.08 -10.97 5.23
CA GLY A 314 17.73 -12.15 6.03
C GLY A 314 16.85 -13.18 5.33
N GLY A 315 16.92 -13.29 4.00
CA GLY A 315 16.31 -14.42 3.26
C GLY A 315 14.84 -14.22 2.88
N GLY A 316 14.33 -12.99 2.93
CA GLY A 316 12.92 -12.71 2.61
C GLY A 316 12.54 -12.93 1.13
N LEU A 317 13.52 -13.03 0.22
CA LEU A 317 13.28 -13.26 -1.21
C LEU A 317 13.46 -14.72 -1.64
N SER A 318 14.07 -15.59 -0.81
CA SER A 318 14.32 -17.00 -1.18
C SER A 318 13.04 -17.76 -1.51
N ALA A 319 11.91 -17.37 -0.91
CA ALA A 319 10.59 -17.91 -1.21
C ALA A 319 10.17 -17.76 -2.69
N LEU A 320 10.87 -16.93 -3.49
CA LEU A 320 10.62 -16.75 -4.92
C LEU A 320 11.30 -17.79 -5.81
N GLU A 321 12.32 -18.51 -5.32
CA GLU A 321 13.06 -19.50 -6.12
C GLU A 321 12.19 -20.55 -6.84
N PRO A 322 11.06 -21.02 -6.28
CA PRO A 322 10.20 -21.95 -6.99
C PRO A 322 9.55 -21.38 -8.27
N LEU A 323 9.44 -20.06 -8.42
CA LEU A 323 8.77 -19.45 -9.57
C LEU A 323 9.55 -19.70 -10.87
N PRO A 324 8.89 -20.07 -11.97
CA PRO A 324 9.57 -20.41 -13.23
C PRO A 324 10.27 -19.22 -13.90
N THR A 325 9.88 -18.00 -13.55
CA THR A 325 10.46 -16.74 -14.04
C THR A 325 11.67 -16.29 -13.23
N VAL A 326 11.96 -16.93 -12.10
CA VAL A 326 13.04 -16.54 -11.18
C VAL A 326 14.29 -17.35 -11.50
N GLY A 327 15.42 -16.67 -11.74
CA GLY A 327 16.68 -17.30 -12.13
C GLY A 327 17.56 -17.66 -10.95
N SER A 328 17.80 -16.69 -10.08
CA SER A 328 18.61 -16.87 -8.87
C SER A 328 18.24 -15.82 -7.83
N ILE A 329 18.13 -16.25 -6.57
CA ILE A 329 18.17 -15.36 -5.41
C ILE A 329 19.56 -15.53 -4.79
N ILE A 330 20.34 -14.46 -4.77
CA ILE A 330 21.74 -14.48 -4.34
C ILE A 330 21.82 -13.84 -2.96
N PRO A 331 22.30 -14.57 -1.94
CA PRO A 331 22.60 -14.00 -0.63
C PRO A 331 23.61 -12.84 -0.73
N GLY A 332 23.42 -11.80 0.07
CA GLY A 332 24.25 -10.61 0.02
C GLY A 332 25.72 -10.81 0.42
N ASP A 333 26.04 -11.91 1.11
CA ASP A 333 27.38 -12.32 1.51
C ASP A 333 28.12 -13.15 0.44
N ASP A 334 27.42 -13.57 -0.63
CA ASP A 334 28.03 -14.24 -1.78
C ASP A 334 28.61 -13.23 -2.77
N GLU A 335 29.75 -12.64 -2.41
CA GLU A 335 30.40 -11.57 -3.20
C GLU A 335 30.69 -12.00 -4.64
N GLU A 336 31.03 -13.26 -4.86
CA GLU A 336 31.34 -13.84 -6.17
C GLU A 336 30.13 -13.81 -7.09
N ARG A 337 29.00 -14.39 -6.65
CA ARG A 337 27.76 -14.40 -7.44
C ARG A 337 27.19 -13.01 -7.61
N VAL A 338 27.28 -12.15 -6.60
CA VAL A 338 26.85 -10.75 -6.71
C VAL A 338 27.65 -10.03 -7.81
N ALA A 339 28.99 -10.16 -7.81
CA ALA A 339 29.84 -9.55 -8.81
C ALA A 339 29.56 -10.11 -10.21
N ARG A 340 29.33 -11.43 -10.34
CA ARG A 340 28.96 -12.09 -11.59
C ARG A 340 27.61 -11.59 -12.12
N LEU A 341 26.59 -11.49 -11.27
CA LEU A 341 25.28 -10.93 -11.65
C LEU A 341 25.41 -9.51 -12.18
N LEU A 342 26.13 -8.63 -11.46
CA LEU A 342 26.28 -7.25 -11.90
C LEU A 342 27.04 -7.13 -13.24
N ARG A 343 28.03 -8.00 -13.48
CA ARG A 343 28.71 -8.09 -14.78
C ARG A 343 27.75 -8.54 -15.87
N ALA A 344 26.98 -9.61 -15.63
CA ALA A 344 26.00 -10.12 -16.59
C ALA A 344 24.93 -9.06 -16.93
N LEU A 345 24.39 -8.35 -15.93
CA LEU A 345 23.44 -7.27 -16.15
C LEU A 345 24.05 -6.10 -16.93
N SER A 346 25.32 -5.76 -16.67
CA SER A 346 26.01 -4.69 -17.41
C SER A 346 26.20 -5.06 -18.88
N GLY A 347 26.64 -6.29 -19.15
CA GLY A 347 26.77 -6.80 -20.52
C GLY A 347 25.43 -6.82 -21.26
N LEU A 348 24.36 -7.27 -20.59
CA LEU A 348 23.02 -7.26 -21.18
C LEU A 348 22.52 -5.85 -21.51
N VAL A 349 22.80 -4.85 -20.67
CA VAL A 349 22.49 -3.44 -20.95
C VAL A 349 23.22 -2.96 -22.20
N GLU A 350 24.51 -3.25 -22.32
CA GLU A 350 25.34 -2.84 -23.47
C GLU A 350 24.88 -3.50 -24.77
N GLU A 351 24.60 -4.80 -24.74
CA GLU A 351 24.06 -5.57 -25.86
C GLU A 351 22.72 -5.00 -26.32
N ARG A 352 21.77 -4.81 -25.40
CA ARG A 352 20.44 -4.27 -25.71
C ARG A 352 20.48 -2.83 -26.18
N SER A 353 21.32 -1.99 -25.58
CA SER A 353 21.52 -0.61 -26.02
C SER A 353 21.94 -0.55 -27.49
N THR A 354 22.85 -1.43 -27.89
CA THR A 354 23.31 -1.54 -29.29
C THR A 354 22.18 -2.03 -30.19
N ALA A 355 21.52 -3.14 -29.82
CA ALA A 355 20.45 -3.74 -30.62
C ALA A 355 19.24 -2.81 -30.81
N TYR A 356 18.85 -2.06 -29.77
CA TYR A 356 17.66 -1.21 -29.79
C TYR A 356 17.94 0.07 -30.55
N SER A 357 19.14 0.64 -30.40
CA SER A 357 19.59 1.79 -31.18
C SER A 357 19.61 1.49 -32.68
N ALA A 358 20.01 0.28 -33.08
CA ALA A 358 20.02 -0.15 -34.49
C ALA A 358 18.61 -0.12 -35.12
N LEU A 359 17.56 -0.38 -34.34
CA LEU A 359 16.16 -0.37 -34.78
C LEU A 359 15.40 0.89 -34.36
N ARG A 360 16.07 1.87 -33.72
CA ARG A 360 15.46 3.07 -33.14
C ARG A 360 14.32 2.78 -32.15
N ALA A 361 14.40 1.65 -31.45
CA ALA A 361 13.46 1.30 -30.39
C ALA A 361 13.83 2.04 -29.10
N SER A 362 12.88 2.72 -28.47
CA SER A 362 13.07 3.45 -27.21
C SER A 362 12.68 2.62 -25.98
N THR A 363 11.85 1.59 -26.17
CA THR A 363 11.38 0.66 -25.12
C THR A 363 11.53 -0.80 -25.55
N LEU A 364 11.48 -1.73 -24.59
CA LEU A 364 11.45 -3.17 -24.88
C LEU A 364 10.22 -3.53 -25.70
N THR A 365 9.06 -2.94 -25.38
CA THR A 365 7.81 -3.18 -26.11
C THR A 365 7.94 -2.77 -27.58
N GLU A 366 8.54 -1.62 -27.87
CA GLU A 366 8.84 -1.20 -29.25
C GLU A 366 9.84 -2.13 -29.93
N TYR A 367 10.90 -2.54 -29.23
CA TYR A 367 11.91 -3.44 -29.77
C TYR A 367 11.30 -4.80 -30.17
N ARG A 368 10.45 -5.39 -29.32
CA ARG A 368 9.76 -6.66 -29.60
C ARG A 368 8.99 -6.60 -30.92
N VAL A 369 8.32 -5.47 -31.18
CA VAL A 369 7.57 -5.24 -32.42
C VAL A 369 8.50 -5.02 -33.61
N LEU A 370 9.47 -4.10 -33.50
CA LEU A 370 10.35 -3.70 -34.60
C LEU A 370 11.33 -4.81 -35.01
N ALA A 371 11.81 -5.60 -34.04
CA ALA A 371 12.72 -6.72 -34.28
C ALA A 371 11.99 -8.01 -34.64
N ASN A 372 10.64 -8.02 -34.62
CA ASN A 372 9.82 -9.23 -34.70
C ASN A 372 10.27 -10.32 -33.72
N ARG A 373 10.59 -9.91 -32.48
CA ARG A 373 11.01 -10.76 -31.36
C ARG A 373 10.02 -10.64 -30.20
N PRO A 374 8.80 -11.18 -30.33
CA PRO A 374 7.77 -11.06 -29.30
C PRO A 374 8.15 -11.76 -27.98
N ASP A 375 9.13 -12.65 -28.02
CA ASP A 375 9.63 -13.49 -26.92
C ASP A 375 10.82 -12.89 -26.15
N GLU A 376 11.38 -11.76 -26.61
CA GLU A 376 12.49 -11.08 -25.92
C GLU A 376 12.10 -10.80 -24.45
N PRO A 377 12.81 -11.38 -23.46
CA PRO A 377 12.38 -11.32 -22.07
C PRO A 377 12.67 -9.96 -21.43
N ARG A 378 11.74 -9.43 -20.65
CA ARG A 378 12.04 -8.33 -19.72
C ARG A 378 12.93 -8.85 -18.59
N CYS A 379 14.03 -8.17 -18.29
CA CYS A 379 14.93 -8.57 -17.21
C CYS A 379 14.76 -7.62 -16.02
N CYS A 380 14.39 -8.19 -14.88
CA CYS A 380 14.14 -7.49 -13.64
C CYS A 380 15.13 -7.98 -12.58
N CYS A 381 15.83 -7.05 -11.92
CA CYS A 381 16.72 -7.36 -10.81
C CYS A 381 16.20 -6.69 -9.54
N SER A 382 16.00 -7.45 -8.47
CA SER A 382 15.57 -6.91 -7.17
C SER A 382 16.69 -6.93 -6.15
N SER A 383 16.64 -6.02 -5.19
CA SER A 383 17.52 -6.04 -4.02
C SER A 383 16.76 -5.67 -2.75
N THR A 384 16.95 -6.43 -1.66
CA THR A 384 16.46 -6.08 -0.32
C THR A 384 17.60 -5.63 0.58
N GLY A 385 17.32 -4.69 1.48
CA GLY A 385 18.24 -4.33 2.56
C GLY A 385 19.33 -3.33 2.17
N SER A 386 20.19 -3.01 3.14
CA SER A 386 21.35 -2.14 2.95
C SER A 386 22.60 -2.99 2.88
N VAL A 387 23.48 -2.67 1.92
CA VAL A 387 24.77 -3.32 1.77
C VAL A 387 25.66 -3.08 3.00
N PRO A 388 26.34 -4.09 3.56
CA PRO A 388 27.26 -3.93 4.68
C PRO A 388 28.38 -2.92 4.39
N SER A 389 28.73 -2.11 5.39
CA SER A 389 29.81 -1.13 5.28
C SER A 389 31.17 -1.84 5.24
N GLY A 390 31.62 -2.22 4.04
CA GLY A 390 32.88 -2.93 3.82
C GLY A 390 32.98 -3.70 2.51
N SER A 391 31.86 -3.95 1.82
CA SER A 391 31.88 -4.65 0.53
C SER A 391 32.39 -3.75 -0.61
N THR A 392 33.16 -4.36 -1.52
CA THR A 392 33.63 -3.71 -2.75
C THR A 392 32.47 -3.42 -3.71
N THR A 393 31.37 -4.16 -3.58
CA THR A 393 30.15 -4.01 -4.38
C THR A 393 29.14 -3.13 -3.65
N ARG A 394 28.96 -1.89 -4.13
CA ARG A 394 28.02 -0.91 -3.56
C ARG A 394 26.72 -0.87 -4.35
N ILE A 395 25.65 -1.31 -3.70
CA ILE A 395 24.25 -1.17 -4.15
C ILE A 395 23.59 -0.19 -3.17
N PRO A 396 22.69 0.70 -3.62
CA PRO A 396 22.23 1.81 -2.79
C PRO A 396 21.57 1.41 -1.47
N ALA A 397 21.79 2.25 -0.45
CA ALA A 397 21.30 2.06 0.91
C ALA A 397 19.82 2.46 1.07
N THR A 398 19.16 1.71 1.98
CA THR A 398 17.83 1.94 2.59
C THR A 398 16.61 1.84 1.67
N GLY A 399 16.25 0.60 1.31
CA GLY A 399 14.99 0.29 0.65
C GLY A 399 14.93 -1.15 0.15
N ALA A 400 13.81 -1.52 -0.45
CA ALA A 400 13.73 -2.68 -1.34
C ALA A 400 13.50 -2.13 -2.76
N ALA A 401 14.31 -2.55 -3.72
CA ALA A 401 14.34 -1.96 -5.06
C ALA A 401 14.07 -3.02 -6.12
N LEU A 402 13.42 -2.62 -7.21
CA LEU A 402 13.40 -3.37 -8.46
C LEU A 402 13.95 -2.49 -9.58
N TRP A 403 14.97 -3.02 -10.24
CA TRP A 403 15.61 -2.46 -11.42
C TRP A 403 15.04 -3.13 -12.65
N HIS A 404 14.48 -2.32 -13.53
CA HIS A 404 14.23 -2.74 -14.90
C HIS A 404 15.51 -2.47 -15.70
N VAL A 405 16.00 -3.45 -16.45
CA VAL A 405 17.11 -3.24 -17.40
C VAL A 405 16.56 -2.52 -18.63
N PRO A 406 16.77 -1.19 -18.78
CA PRO A 406 16.16 -0.43 -19.84
C PRO A 406 16.99 -0.51 -21.13
N ALA A 407 16.33 -0.19 -22.23
CA ALA A 407 16.92 -0.05 -23.56
C ALA A 407 18.02 1.01 -23.68
N ALA A 408 17.87 2.13 -22.95
CA ALA A 408 18.66 3.33 -23.20
C ALA A 408 19.90 3.41 -22.29
N PRO A 409 21.07 3.81 -22.83
CA PRO A 409 22.29 3.98 -22.06
C PRO A 409 22.09 5.04 -20.99
N GLY A 410 22.43 4.69 -19.74
CA GLY A 410 22.37 5.59 -18.58
C GLY A 410 21.18 5.38 -17.62
N ARG A 411 20.25 4.46 -17.89
CA ARG A 411 19.15 4.11 -16.96
C ARG A 411 19.27 2.73 -16.29
N GLY A 412 20.29 1.93 -16.65
CA GLY A 412 20.61 0.68 -15.94
C GLY A 412 21.09 0.92 -14.50
N PRO A 413 21.27 -0.14 -13.68
CA PRO A 413 21.82 -0.02 -12.33
C PRO A 413 23.20 0.62 -12.39
N ARG A 414 23.26 1.95 -12.18
CA ARG A 414 24.52 2.69 -12.13
C ARG A 414 25.28 2.21 -10.89
N ARG A 415 26.58 1.98 -11.04
CA ARG A 415 27.51 1.80 -9.91
C ARG A 415 27.60 3.11 -9.12
N GLY A 416 26.57 3.41 -8.34
CA GLY A 416 26.44 4.64 -7.56
C GLY A 416 27.18 4.49 -6.24
N CYS A 417 28.39 5.03 -6.16
CA CYS A 417 29.11 5.17 -4.90
C CYS A 417 28.44 6.25 -4.03
N ALA A 418 27.58 5.87 -3.08
CA ALA A 418 27.22 6.72 -1.96
C ALA A 418 28.04 6.29 -0.73
N ARG A 419 29.01 7.12 -0.32
CA ARG A 419 29.76 6.95 0.92
C ARG A 419 28.89 7.47 2.07
N ARG A 420 28.72 6.67 3.12
CA ARG A 420 27.98 7.06 4.33
C ARG A 420 28.97 7.69 5.31
N ASP A 421 29.34 8.94 5.07
CA ASP A 421 30.19 9.72 6.00
C ASP A 421 29.39 10.78 6.79
N ASP A 422 28.10 10.97 6.52
CA ASP A 422 27.29 11.99 7.21
C ASP A 422 26.25 11.30 8.09
N GLY A 423 26.18 11.66 9.37
CA GLY A 423 25.26 11.16 10.39
C GLY A 423 23.77 11.46 10.14
N ARG A 424 23.28 11.27 8.91
CA ARG A 424 21.88 11.37 8.53
C ARG A 424 21.09 10.15 9.00
N PRO A 425 19.81 10.33 9.38
CA PRO A 425 18.94 9.21 9.75
C PRO A 425 18.87 8.14 8.65
N PRO A 426 18.60 6.87 9.00
CA PRO A 426 18.47 5.78 8.03
C PRO A 426 17.42 6.03 6.94
N SER A 427 16.50 6.97 7.15
CA SER A 427 15.41 7.31 6.23
C SER A 427 15.80 8.14 5.01
N VAL A 428 17.01 8.72 4.96
CA VAL A 428 17.39 9.65 3.87
C VAL A 428 18.11 8.92 2.74
N ILE A 429 17.44 8.78 1.60
CA ILE A 429 18.02 8.25 0.36
C ILE A 429 18.89 9.33 -0.30
N PRO A 430 20.15 9.06 -0.65
CA PRO A 430 20.98 10.01 -1.38
C PRO A 430 20.33 10.45 -2.71
N THR A 431 20.39 11.74 -3.05
CA THR A 431 19.72 12.29 -4.24
C THR A 431 20.12 11.60 -5.55
N SER A 432 21.37 11.14 -5.65
CA SER A 432 21.88 10.38 -6.80
C SER A 432 21.22 9.01 -6.98
N VAL A 433 20.79 8.40 -5.88
CA VAL A 433 20.05 7.13 -5.86
C VAL A 433 18.57 7.41 -6.08
N GLY A 434 18.03 8.38 -5.36
CA GLY A 434 16.62 8.75 -5.44
C GLY A 434 16.18 9.22 -6.83
N SER A 435 17.09 9.72 -7.68
CA SER A 435 16.80 10.11 -9.06
C SER A 435 16.79 8.93 -10.05
N ALA A 436 17.44 7.81 -9.70
CA ALA A 436 17.46 6.60 -10.52
C ALA A 436 16.13 5.83 -10.45
N PHE A 437 15.36 6.03 -9.37
CA PHE A 437 14.03 5.46 -9.16
C PHE A 437 12.97 6.52 -9.37
N GLN A 438 12.31 6.47 -10.53
CA GLN A 438 11.25 7.40 -10.87
C GLN A 438 10.00 7.06 -10.05
N ARG A 439 9.71 5.77 -9.88
CA ARG A 439 8.60 5.28 -9.08
C ARG A 439 9.03 5.05 -7.63
N LYS A 440 8.39 5.75 -6.69
CA LYS A 440 8.66 5.60 -5.25
C LYS A 440 7.38 5.29 -4.49
N VAL A 441 7.41 4.19 -3.75
CA VAL A 441 6.31 3.71 -2.89
C VAL A 441 6.79 3.77 -1.45
N VAL A 442 6.17 4.64 -0.67
CA VAL A 442 6.48 4.84 0.75
C VAL A 442 5.51 4.00 1.58
N LEU A 443 6.02 3.00 2.28
CA LEU A 443 5.31 2.24 3.29
C LEU A 443 5.53 2.87 4.66
N ARG A 444 4.82 2.36 5.68
CA ARG A 444 4.95 2.78 7.08
C ARG A 444 6.42 2.97 7.50
N MET A 445 6.74 4.17 7.99
CA MET A 445 8.04 4.57 8.52
C MET A 445 7.99 4.64 10.06
N THR A 446 9.16 4.64 10.71
CA THR A 446 9.28 4.77 12.17
C THR A 446 9.22 6.22 12.65
N ASP A 447 9.52 7.16 11.76
CA ASP A 447 9.73 8.57 12.09
C ASP A 447 9.03 9.46 11.07
N GLU A 448 8.46 10.58 11.55
CA GLU A 448 7.67 11.50 10.74
C GLU A 448 8.53 12.25 9.71
N ASP A 449 9.77 12.59 10.08
CA ASP A 449 10.72 13.28 9.19
C ASP A 449 11.01 12.46 7.92
N GLY A 450 10.91 11.13 8.02
CA GLY A 450 11.06 10.23 6.87
C GLY A 450 9.98 10.44 5.81
N TYR A 451 8.74 10.70 6.20
CA TYR A 451 7.65 10.96 5.26
C TYR A 451 7.85 12.31 4.55
N MET A 452 8.21 13.35 5.31
CA MET A 452 8.48 14.68 4.78
C MET A 452 9.66 14.69 3.79
N ALA A 453 10.74 13.97 4.10
CA ALA A 453 11.88 13.83 3.19
C ALA A 453 11.52 13.17 1.85
N MET A 454 10.49 12.33 1.84
CA MET A 454 9.97 11.67 0.63
C MET A 454 8.85 12.48 -0.05
N GLY A 455 8.44 13.62 0.51
CA GLY A 455 7.37 14.46 -0.02
C GLY A 455 5.97 13.87 0.13
N VAL A 456 5.76 12.95 1.08
CA VAL A 456 4.43 12.38 1.37
C VAL A 456 3.89 12.88 2.71
N PRO A 457 2.57 13.03 2.88
CA PRO A 457 1.98 13.45 4.15
C PRO A 457 2.27 12.44 5.27
N ARG A 458 2.59 12.95 6.47
CA ARG A 458 3.01 12.15 7.63
C ARG A 458 1.90 11.40 8.38
N ASP A 459 0.65 11.79 8.16
CA ASP A 459 -0.51 11.40 8.97
C ASP A 459 -1.46 10.42 8.25
N VAL A 460 -1.10 10.01 7.02
CA VAL A 460 -1.81 8.96 6.27
C VAL A 460 -1.44 7.57 6.79
N LEU A 461 -0.15 7.32 7.01
CA LEU A 461 0.37 6.03 7.43
C LEU A 461 0.72 6.06 8.92
N THR A 462 0.03 5.24 9.71
CA THR A 462 0.16 5.21 11.17
C THR A 462 0.85 3.92 11.64
N PRO A 463 1.30 3.85 12.91
CA PRO A 463 1.82 2.62 13.51
C PRO A 463 0.86 1.42 13.41
N VAL A 464 -0.45 1.67 13.39
CA VAL A 464 -1.49 0.62 13.30
C VAL A 464 -1.86 0.24 11.86
N SER A 465 -1.37 0.97 10.84
CA SER A 465 -1.62 0.64 9.44
C SER A 465 -1.15 -0.79 9.12
N PRO A 466 -1.93 -1.56 8.35
CA PRO A 466 -1.60 -2.94 8.02
C PRO A 466 -0.33 -3.01 7.14
N PRO A 467 0.42 -4.14 7.19
CA PRO A 467 1.54 -4.35 6.29
C PRO A 467 1.14 -4.21 4.81
N GLY A 468 1.98 -3.55 4.02
CA GLY A 468 1.69 -3.26 2.60
C GLY A 468 0.85 -2.00 2.37
N ARG A 469 0.34 -1.35 3.44
CA ARG A 469 -0.24 -0.02 3.31
C ARG A 469 0.84 1.00 2.98
N SER A 470 0.59 1.81 1.96
CA SER A 470 1.60 2.66 1.34
C SER A 470 1.01 3.90 0.66
N MET A 471 1.89 4.79 0.21
CA MET A 471 1.58 5.95 -0.62
C MET A 471 2.57 6.04 -1.78
N GLN A 472 2.15 6.61 -2.90
CA GLN A 472 3.07 6.93 -3.99
C GLN A 472 3.52 8.39 -3.89
N VAL A 473 4.79 8.66 -4.14
CA VAL A 473 5.35 10.02 -4.02
C VAL A 473 4.73 10.97 -5.06
N ASP A 474 4.60 10.53 -6.31
CA ASP A 474 4.09 11.40 -7.39
C ASP A 474 2.56 11.60 -7.33
N ARG A 475 1.87 10.67 -6.66
CA ARG A 475 0.42 10.67 -6.46
C ARG A 475 0.16 10.24 -5.03
N PRO A 476 0.09 11.17 -4.05
CA PRO A 476 -0.01 10.86 -2.63
C PRO A 476 -1.41 10.38 -2.24
N ASN A 477 -1.94 9.45 -3.02
CA ASN A 477 -3.09 8.64 -2.70
C ASN A 477 -2.62 7.40 -1.93
N GLU A 478 -3.49 6.94 -1.03
CA GLU A 478 -3.26 5.72 -0.28
C GLU A 478 -3.35 4.51 -1.22
N LEU A 479 -2.45 3.55 -1.02
CA LEU A 479 -2.31 2.34 -1.81
C LEU A 479 -2.14 1.16 -0.86
N GLN A 480 -3.01 0.17 -0.97
CA GLN A 480 -2.79 -1.13 -0.36
C GLN A 480 -2.14 -2.05 -1.39
N LEU A 481 -0.91 -2.46 -1.12
CA LEU A 481 -0.23 -3.45 -1.95
C LEU A 481 -0.93 -4.81 -1.84
N ALA A 482 -1.13 -5.45 -2.98
CA ALA A 482 -1.68 -6.79 -3.05
C ALA A 482 -0.64 -7.84 -2.68
N ILE A 483 -1.13 -8.97 -2.19
CA ILE A 483 -0.33 -10.13 -1.77
C ILE A 483 -0.89 -11.40 -2.41
N LEU A 484 -0.12 -12.48 -2.44
CA LEU A 484 -0.67 -13.78 -2.85
C LEU A 484 -1.53 -14.35 -1.72
N GLY A 485 -2.80 -14.63 -1.98
CA GLY A 485 -3.75 -15.03 -0.94
C GLY A 485 -4.23 -13.84 -0.10
N GLU A 486 -4.54 -14.08 1.18
CA GLU A 486 -5.13 -13.08 2.09
C GLU A 486 -4.31 -12.84 3.36
N ASP A 487 -3.41 -13.76 3.71
CA ASP A 487 -2.57 -13.71 4.90
C ASP A 487 -1.16 -13.20 4.58
N SER A 488 -0.80 -12.07 5.18
CA SER A 488 0.49 -11.40 4.99
C SER A 488 1.66 -12.08 5.73
N ASN A 489 1.41 -13.08 6.57
CA ASN A 489 2.42 -13.84 7.28
C ASN A 489 3.42 -14.49 6.30
N ALA A 490 4.73 -14.41 6.61
CA ALA A 490 5.79 -14.93 5.76
C ALA A 490 5.63 -16.40 5.39
N ALA A 491 5.22 -17.25 6.33
CA ALA A 491 5.02 -18.68 6.08
C ALA A 491 3.79 -18.96 5.20
N ALA A 492 2.72 -18.18 5.37
CA ALA A 492 1.54 -18.26 4.51
C ALA A 492 1.88 -17.82 3.09
N GLN A 493 2.59 -16.69 2.94
CA GLN A 493 3.08 -16.19 1.66
C GLN A 493 3.97 -17.21 0.94
N ALA A 494 4.90 -17.87 1.64
CA ALA A 494 5.75 -18.89 1.03
C ALA A 494 4.93 -20.06 0.45
N ARG A 495 3.94 -20.58 1.21
CA ARG A 495 3.04 -21.64 0.73
C ARG A 495 2.18 -21.21 -0.46
N GLU A 496 1.72 -19.97 -0.48
CA GLU A 496 0.96 -19.44 -1.62
C GLU A 496 1.85 -19.25 -2.85
N ILE A 497 3.10 -18.82 -2.68
CA ILE A 497 4.08 -18.73 -3.78
C ILE A 497 4.40 -20.12 -4.33
N GLU A 498 4.60 -21.14 -3.51
CA GLU A 498 4.83 -22.52 -3.96
C GLU A 498 3.64 -23.07 -4.74
N ARG A 499 2.40 -22.88 -4.23
CA ARG A 499 1.19 -23.28 -4.95
C ARG A 499 1.05 -22.56 -6.28
N PHE A 500 1.32 -21.26 -6.29
CA PHE A 500 1.30 -20.47 -7.52
C PHE A 500 2.40 -20.89 -8.51
N ALA A 501 3.60 -21.21 -8.03
CA ALA A 501 4.71 -21.72 -8.82
C ALA A 501 4.36 -23.06 -9.49
N GLN A 502 3.75 -23.99 -8.75
CA GLN A 502 3.28 -25.27 -9.29
C GLN A 502 2.24 -25.07 -10.40
N ALA A 503 1.29 -24.15 -10.21
CA ALA A 503 0.31 -23.81 -11.23
C ALA A 503 0.93 -23.12 -12.46
N ALA A 504 2.00 -22.34 -12.26
CA ALA A 504 2.74 -21.67 -13.33
C ALA A 504 3.73 -22.58 -14.06
N ALA A 505 4.20 -23.67 -13.43
CA ALA A 505 5.23 -24.57 -13.96
C ALA A 505 4.82 -25.28 -15.25
N ALA A 506 3.51 -25.46 -15.49
CA ALA A 506 2.98 -26.04 -16.71
C ALA A 506 3.12 -25.13 -17.96
N ARG A 507 3.61 -23.88 -17.80
CA ARG A 507 3.77 -22.93 -18.90
C ARG A 507 5.14 -23.08 -19.57
N PRO A 508 5.18 -23.31 -20.89
CA PRO A 508 6.44 -23.45 -21.62
C PRO A 508 7.09 -22.08 -21.89
N GLY A 509 8.34 -21.88 -21.47
CA GLY A 509 9.24 -20.85 -22.00
C GLY A 509 10.57 -20.70 -21.26
N PRO A 510 11.39 -19.70 -21.63
CA PRO A 510 12.78 -19.61 -21.21
C PRO A 510 12.88 -19.38 -19.71
N ARG A 511 13.45 -20.36 -19.00
CA ARG A 511 13.91 -20.14 -17.63
C ARG A 511 15.15 -19.24 -17.67
N PRO A 512 15.25 -18.23 -16.80
CA PRO A 512 16.45 -17.41 -16.75
C PRO A 512 17.67 -18.28 -16.40
N GLU A 513 18.80 -18.00 -17.02
CA GLU A 513 20.03 -18.72 -16.71
C GLU A 513 20.45 -18.44 -15.27
N PRO A 514 20.71 -19.48 -14.44
CA PRO A 514 21.08 -19.29 -13.05
C PRO A 514 22.49 -18.71 -12.94
N ILE A 515 22.67 -17.73 -12.06
CA ILE A 515 23.99 -17.24 -11.67
C ILE A 515 24.59 -18.26 -10.69
N ARG A 516 25.43 -19.15 -11.22
CA ARG A 516 26.13 -20.19 -10.45
C ARG A 516 27.32 -19.59 -9.69
N SER A 517 27.86 -20.33 -8.72
CA SER A 517 29.17 -20.08 -8.12
C SER A 517 30.25 -20.89 -8.86
N LEU A 518 31.51 -20.50 -8.72
CA LEU A 518 32.67 -21.26 -9.16
C LEU A 518 32.68 -22.60 -8.41
N PRO A 519 32.63 -23.74 -9.12
CA PRO A 519 32.64 -25.03 -8.44
C PRO A 519 33.91 -25.22 -7.62
N ALA A 520 33.78 -25.66 -6.38
CA ALA A 520 34.92 -25.98 -5.53
C ALA A 520 35.81 -27.09 -6.13
N VAL A 521 35.21 -27.95 -6.96
CA VAL A 521 35.88 -29.00 -7.71
C VAL A 521 35.31 -29.02 -9.12
N ILE A 522 36.21 -28.98 -10.11
CA ILE A 522 35.87 -29.12 -11.52
C ILE A 522 36.57 -30.38 -12.02
N PRO A 523 35.83 -31.45 -12.35
CA PRO A 523 36.45 -32.65 -12.90
C PRO A 523 37.15 -32.31 -14.22
N ALA A 524 38.42 -32.68 -14.38
CA ALA A 524 39.20 -32.39 -15.59
C ALA A 524 38.50 -32.89 -16.88
N ALA A 525 37.75 -33.99 -16.80
CA ALA A 525 36.97 -34.55 -17.89
C ALA A 525 35.81 -33.65 -18.39
N THR A 526 35.40 -32.64 -17.61
CA THR A 526 34.36 -31.68 -18.00
C THR A 526 34.92 -30.47 -18.77
N LEU A 527 36.24 -30.36 -18.86
CA LEU A 527 36.91 -29.27 -19.56
C LEU A 527 37.43 -29.77 -20.92
N PRO A 528 37.33 -28.95 -21.98
CA PRO A 528 38.01 -29.26 -23.23
C PRO A 528 39.52 -29.28 -23.00
N GLU A 529 40.25 -30.16 -23.70
CA GLU A 529 41.71 -30.24 -23.55
C GLU A 529 42.42 -28.94 -23.99
N ARG A 530 41.81 -28.20 -24.93
CA ARG A 530 42.36 -26.96 -25.51
C ARG A 530 41.27 -25.94 -25.83
N ILE A 531 41.61 -24.66 -25.74
CA ILE A 531 40.87 -23.54 -26.34
C ILE A 531 41.79 -22.87 -27.36
N GLY A 532 41.39 -22.92 -28.64
CA GLY A 532 42.28 -22.53 -29.73
C GLY A 532 43.56 -23.37 -29.74
N SER A 533 44.73 -22.71 -29.71
CA SER A 533 46.04 -23.38 -29.61
C SER A 533 46.50 -23.66 -28.17
N LEU A 534 45.80 -23.11 -27.16
CA LEU A 534 46.23 -23.11 -25.77
C LEU A 534 45.65 -24.29 -24.99
N PRO A 535 46.45 -25.00 -24.18
CA PRO A 535 45.95 -25.99 -23.22
C PRO A 535 45.08 -25.32 -22.14
N VAL A 536 44.03 -26.00 -21.70
CA VAL A 536 43.11 -25.51 -20.67
C VAL A 536 43.63 -25.83 -19.27
N LEU A 537 43.58 -24.83 -18.41
CA LEU A 537 44.02 -24.91 -17.01
C LEU A 537 42.86 -25.18 -16.03
N GLY A 538 41.68 -24.65 -16.34
CA GLY A 538 40.54 -24.61 -15.44
C GLY A 538 39.41 -23.80 -16.06
N VAL A 539 38.53 -23.23 -15.23
CA VAL A 539 37.57 -22.21 -15.66
C VAL A 539 37.88 -20.87 -15.02
N ALA A 540 37.55 -19.79 -15.72
CA ALA A 540 37.64 -18.46 -15.15
C ALA A 540 36.48 -18.20 -14.18
N ASP A 541 36.76 -17.51 -13.08
CA ASP A 541 35.75 -17.02 -12.15
C ASP A 541 34.81 -15.95 -12.77
N ILE A 542 35.19 -15.36 -13.90
CA ILE A 542 34.44 -14.25 -14.47
C ILE A 542 33.16 -14.74 -15.14
N ASP A 543 33.27 -15.76 -15.98
CA ASP A 543 32.24 -16.25 -16.90
C ASP A 543 32.05 -17.79 -16.83
N LEU A 544 32.80 -18.47 -15.96
CA LEU A 544 32.86 -19.93 -15.86
C LEU A 544 33.24 -20.62 -17.19
N GLN A 545 33.84 -19.89 -18.12
CA GLN A 545 34.37 -20.47 -19.35
C GLN A 545 35.76 -21.06 -19.10
N PRO A 546 36.15 -22.11 -19.84
CA PRO A 546 37.49 -22.67 -19.66
C PRO A 546 38.56 -21.61 -20.00
N ILE A 547 39.64 -21.60 -19.24
CA ILE A 547 40.75 -20.64 -19.43
C ILE A 547 41.97 -21.38 -19.98
N GLY A 548 42.45 -20.91 -21.14
CA GLY A 548 43.71 -21.37 -21.72
C GLY A 548 44.90 -20.71 -21.03
N PHE A 549 46.03 -21.41 -20.94
CA PHE A 549 47.30 -20.83 -20.50
C PHE A 549 48.35 -20.94 -21.60
N ASP A 550 49.26 -19.97 -21.66
CA ASP A 550 50.43 -20.04 -22.54
C ASP A 550 51.50 -20.92 -21.88
N PRO A 551 51.88 -22.08 -22.47
CA PRO A 551 52.89 -22.96 -21.91
C PRO A 551 54.33 -22.44 -22.12
N THR A 552 54.52 -21.27 -22.75
CA THR A 552 55.85 -20.69 -22.97
C THR A 552 56.29 -19.80 -21.80
N GLY A 553 57.47 -20.08 -21.23
CA GLY A 553 58.07 -19.32 -20.12
C GLY A 553 58.19 -20.08 -18.79
N ARG A 554 58.78 -19.45 -17.76
CA ARG A 554 58.80 -20.00 -16.39
C ARG A 554 57.52 -19.58 -15.66
N SER A 555 56.66 -20.54 -15.37
CA SER A 555 55.47 -20.36 -14.53
C SER A 555 55.76 -20.81 -13.09
N SER A 556 55.55 -19.92 -12.11
CA SER A 556 55.61 -20.25 -10.68
C SER A 556 54.19 -20.35 -10.10
N TRP A 557 53.92 -21.44 -9.39
CA TRP A 557 52.63 -21.71 -8.76
C TRP A 557 52.81 -21.68 -7.24
N PRO A 558 52.58 -20.55 -6.57
CA PRO A 558 52.65 -20.48 -5.12
C PRO A 558 51.45 -21.22 -4.51
N GLY A 559 51.69 -22.41 -3.94
CA GLY A 559 50.71 -23.15 -3.16
C GLY A 559 50.86 -22.88 -1.67
N ARG A 560 49.74 -22.68 -0.95
CA ARG A 560 49.75 -22.69 0.52
C ARG A 560 49.99 -24.12 0.99
N GLN A 561 51.16 -24.41 1.56
CA GLN A 561 51.43 -25.70 2.19
C GLN A 561 50.53 -25.86 3.44
N ARG A 562 49.70 -26.91 3.46
CA ARG A 562 49.19 -27.47 4.73
C ARG A 562 50.35 -28.19 5.43
N PRO A 563 50.49 -28.13 6.76
CA PRO A 563 51.58 -28.81 7.46
C PRO A 563 51.43 -30.33 7.29
N ALA A 564 52.44 -30.98 6.69
CA ALA A 564 52.47 -32.42 6.46
C ALA A 564 53.16 -33.14 7.63
N GLY A 565 52.55 -34.25 8.09
CA GLY A 565 53.14 -35.21 9.03
C GLY A 565 54.30 -36.04 8.41
N PRO A 566 54.95 -36.91 9.20
CA PRO A 566 56.31 -37.37 8.92
C PRO A 566 56.45 -38.40 7.79
N ARG A 567 57.64 -38.39 7.20
CA ARG A 567 58.11 -38.96 5.92
C ARG A 567 58.14 -40.50 5.83
N GLN A 568 58.07 -41.02 4.60
CA GLN A 568 58.75 -42.24 4.17
C GLN A 568 59.63 -41.96 2.93
N TYR A 569 60.82 -42.57 2.92
CA TYR A 569 61.85 -42.46 1.87
C TYR A 569 61.66 -43.53 0.79
N GLY A 570 61.99 -43.19 -0.47
CA GLY A 570 62.19 -44.14 -1.57
C GLY A 570 62.97 -43.50 -2.72
N GLY A 571 64.15 -44.04 -3.03
CA GLY A 571 65.10 -43.52 -4.02
C GLY A 571 64.78 -43.89 -5.48
N TRP A 572 65.40 -43.18 -6.43
CA TRP A 572 65.25 -43.38 -7.87
C TRP A 572 66.42 -44.17 -8.49
N ARG A 573 66.08 -45.13 -9.37
CA ARG A 573 66.92 -45.59 -10.49
C ARG A 573 66.18 -45.32 -11.81
N SER A 574 66.93 -44.90 -12.82
CA SER A 574 66.51 -44.71 -14.23
C SER A 574 66.32 -46.07 -14.93
N PRO A 575 65.41 -46.20 -15.92
CA PRO A 575 65.85 -46.03 -17.32
C PRO A 575 64.86 -45.30 -18.25
N SER A 576 65.43 -44.96 -19.41
CA SER A 576 64.98 -44.23 -20.59
C SER A 576 63.68 -44.68 -21.29
N THR A 577 63.21 -43.76 -22.15
CA THR A 577 62.25 -43.84 -23.29
C THR A 577 60.76 -43.61 -23.02
N GLY A 578 60.26 -42.50 -23.61
CA GLY A 578 58.89 -42.28 -24.11
C GLY A 578 57.71 -42.43 -23.14
N GLY A 579 57.28 -41.35 -22.49
CA GLY A 579 56.04 -41.31 -21.69
C GLY A 579 55.71 -39.90 -21.14
N PRO A 580 54.48 -39.65 -20.67
CA PRO A 580 53.93 -38.31 -20.42
C PRO A 580 54.72 -37.55 -19.35
N VAL A 581 54.77 -36.22 -19.50
CA VAL A 581 55.49 -35.32 -18.59
C VAL A 581 54.78 -35.28 -17.23
N THR A 582 55.27 -36.08 -16.29
CA THR A 582 54.91 -35.99 -14.87
C THR A 582 55.77 -34.92 -14.21
N VAL A 583 55.17 -33.81 -13.77
CA VAL A 583 55.87 -32.77 -13.02
C VAL A 583 56.10 -33.24 -11.59
N THR A 584 57.36 -33.50 -11.23
CA THR A 584 57.79 -33.73 -9.84
C THR A 584 58.55 -32.52 -9.30
N TRP A 585 58.21 -32.10 -8.08
CA TRP A 585 58.85 -30.98 -7.38
C TRP A 585 60.11 -31.47 -6.65
N SER A 586 61.24 -30.76 -6.80
CA SER A 586 62.44 -30.97 -5.98
C SER A 586 62.73 -29.72 -5.13
N THR A 587 63.10 -29.94 -3.87
CA THR A 587 63.53 -28.88 -2.93
C THR A 587 65.00 -29.09 -2.60
N SER A 588 65.86 -28.12 -2.90
CA SER A 588 67.22 -28.05 -2.36
C SER A 588 67.28 -27.06 -1.19
N ALA A 589 67.60 -27.54 0.00
CA ALA A 589 68.03 -26.72 1.12
C ALA A 589 69.53 -26.97 1.37
N ARG A 590 70.37 -25.94 1.29
CA ARG A 590 71.69 -25.91 1.93
C ARG A 590 71.63 -24.88 3.06
N GLY A 591 71.95 -25.33 4.26
CA GLY A 591 71.83 -24.58 5.50
C GLY A 591 73.01 -23.65 5.82
N ALA A 592 72.69 -22.61 6.60
CA ALA A 592 73.22 -22.22 7.93
C ALA A 592 74.76 -22.15 8.18
N PRO A 593 75.26 -21.49 9.26
CA PRO A 593 74.57 -20.76 10.34
C PRO A 593 75.20 -19.39 10.73
N ARG A 594 74.37 -18.43 11.18
CA ARG A 594 74.32 -17.91 12.56
C ARG A 594 73.24 -16.84 12.66
#